data_AF-A0A1J3GYC8-F1
#
_entry.id   AF-A0A1J3GYC8-F1
#
_cell.length_a   1.000
_cell.length_b   1.000
_cell.length_c   1.000
_cell.angle_alpha   90.00
_cell.angle_beta   90.00
_cell.angle_gamma   90.00
#
_symmetry.space_group_name_H-M   'P 1'
#
loop_
_entity.id
_entity.type
_entity.pdbx_description
1 polymer ?
#
loop_
_entity_poly.entity_id
_entity_poly.type
_entity_poly.pdbx_seq_one_letter_code
_entity_poly.pdbx_strand_id
1 'polypeptide(L)'
;TSAVGFKWMLNQGLMKHHEEIVEYFKTRGVSAIFLFRRNLLRRMISVLANSYDRDAKLLNGTHKSHVHSPKEAEILAGYKPMINTTLLITELKQIQDMTLEALACFNATRHMLLYYEDVVENRTRLDDVQAFLKVPKRELKSRQVKIHRGSLSQHVQNWEEIQSTLKGTNFENFLRQNYRK
;
A
#
# COMPACT_ATOMS: atom_id res chain seq x y z
N THR A 1 -25.96 -12.63 -4.50
CA THR A 1 -24.88 -12.00 -5.28
C THR A 1 -23.57 -12.13 -4.55
N SER A 2 -22.51 -12.56 -5.23
CA SER A 2 -21.13 -12.62 -4.73
C SER A 2 -20.22 -11.84 -5.71
N ALA A 3 -19.07 -11.38 -5.21
CA ALA A 3 -18.03 -10.79 -6.04
C ALA A 3 -16.79 -11.68 -5.97
N VAL A 4 -16.13 -11.86 -7.12
CA VAL A 4 -14.83 -12.53 -7.22
C VAL A 4 -13.86 -11.54 -7.86
N GLY A 5 -12.60 -11.60 -7.45
CA GLY A 5 -11.58 -10.69 -7.93
C GLY A 5 -10.20 -11.13 -7.46
N PHE A 6 -9.20 -10.41 -7.94
CA PHE A 6 -7.80 -10.66 -7.60
C PHE A 6 -7.11 -9.33 -7.33
N LYS A 7 -5.96 -9.42 -6.66
CA LYS A 7 -5.08 -8.27 -6.43
C LYS A 7 -4.14 -8.13 -7.62
N TRP A 8 -4.07 -6.93 -8.19
CA TRP A 8 -3.16 -6.59 -9.27
C TRP A 8 -2.35 -5.35 -8.91
N MET A 9 -1.03 -5.42 -9.03
CA MET A 9 -0.15 -4.27 -8.80
C MET A 9 -0.01 -3.43 -10.07
N LEU A 10 0.08 -2.09 -9.93
CA LEU A 10 0.21 -1.17 -11.08
C LEU A 10 1.41 -1.52 -11.99
N ASN A 11 2.51 -1.99 -11.41
CA ASN A 11 3.73 -2.36 -12.13
C ASN A 11 3.69 -3.76 -12.77
N GLN A 12 2.60 -4.52 -12.64
CA GLN A 12 2.45 -5.85 -13.23
C GLN A 12 1.73 -5.78 -14.59
N GLY A 13 2.10 -4.81 -15.43
CA GLY A 13 1.56 -4.63 -16.78
C GLY A 13 0.28 -3.82 -16.88
N LEU A 14 -0.38 -3.47 -15.77
CA LEU A 14 -1.62 -2.67 -15.78
C LEU A 14 -1.42 -1.33 -16.50
N MET A 15 -0.37 -0.58 -16.15
CA MET A 15 -0.09 0.71 -16.78
C MET A 15 0.36 0.59 -18.24
N LYS A 16 1.06 -0.51 -18.57
CA LYS A 16 1.59 -0.75 -19.93
C LYS A 16 0.48 -1.05 -20.94
N HIS A 17 -0.60 -1.69 -20.50
CA HIS A 17 -1.70 -2.16 -21.34
C HIS A 17 -3.03 -1.49 -20.96
N HIS A 18 -2.97 -0.25 -20.47
CA HIS A 18 -4.13 0.38 -19.83
C HIS A 18 -5.29 0.58 -20.80
N GLU A 19 -5.03 0.88 -22.08
CA GLU A 19 -6.08 1.07 -23.10
C GLU A 19 -6.91 -0.21 -23.29
N GLU A 20 -6.27 -1.36 -23.52
CA GLU A 20 -6.98 -2.62 -23.72
C GLU A 20 -7.69 -3.08 -22.46
N ILE A 21 -7.09 -2.84 -21.29
CA ILE A 21 -7.67 -3.20 -19.99
C ILE A 21 -8.90 -2.33 -19.68
N VAL A 22 -8.84 -1.02 -19.95
CA VAL A 22 -9.97 -0.10 -19.76
C VAL A 22 -11.14 -0.52 -20.64
N GLU A 23 -10.88 -0.85 -21.90
CA GLU A 23 -11.92 -1.31 -22.81
C GLU A 23 -12.52 -2.65 -22.35
N TYR A 24 -11.69 -3.60 -21.91
CA TYR A 24 -12.14 -4.85 -21.32
C TYR A 24 -13.00 -4.61 -20.07
N PHE A 25 -12.59 -3.70 -19.18
CA PHE A 25 -13.31 -3.39 -17.95
C PHE A 25 -14.70 -2.83 -18.24
N LYS A 26 -14.81 -1.93 -19.22
CA LYS A 26 -16.08 -1.35 -19.67
C LYS A 26 -16.98 -2.41 -20.30
N THR A 27 -16.45 -3.18 -21.25
CA THR A 27 -17.20 -4.21 -21.98
C THR A 27 -17.69 -5.34 -21.07
N ARG A 28 -16.89 -5.73 -20.07
CA ARG A 28 -17.23 -6.83 -19.14
C ARG A 28 -17.85 -6.36 -17.83
N GLY A 29 -18.04 -5.06 -17.64
CA GLY A 29 -18.60 -4.50 -16.40
C GLY A 29 -17.73 -4.77 -15.16
N VAL A 30 -16.41 -4.85 -15.33
CA VAL A 30 -15.46 -5.06 -14.23
C VAL A 30 -15.42 -3.82 -13.34
N SER A 31 -15.53 -4.02 -12.04
CA SER A 31 -15.30 -2.97 -11.04
C SER A 31 -13.84 -2.94 -10.60
N ALA A 32 -13.22 -1.78 -10.67
CA ALA A 32 -11.87 -1.57 -10.14
C ALA A 32 -11.92 -0.94 -8.73
N ILE A 33 -11.04 -1.39 -7.84
CA ILE A 33 -10.84 -0.73 -6.54
C ILE A 33 -9.35 -0.37 -6.44
N PHE A 34 -9.06 0.92 -6.49
CA PHE A 34 -7.71 1.43 -6.27
C PHE A 34 -7.47 1.59 -4.78
N LEU A 35 -6.55 0.80 -4.22
CA LEU A 35 -6.14 0.89 -2.82
C LEU A 35 -4.72 1.44 -2.73
N PHE A 36 -4.59 2.71 -2.36
CA PHE A 36 -3.30 3.40 -2.21
C PHE A 36 -2.97 3.68 -0.74
N ARG A 37 -1.69 3.99 -0.46
CA ARG A 37 -1.27 4.51 0.85
C ARG A 37 -0.98 5.99 0.70
N ARG A 38 -1.52 6.83 1.58
CA ARG A 38 -1.21 8.26 1.59
C ARG A 38 0.24 8.53 1.99
N ASN A 39 0.76 7.78 2.97
CA ASN A 39 2.14 7.94 3.40
C ASN A 39 3.08 7.09 2.52
N LEU A 40 3.68 7.73 1.50
CA LEU A 40 4.54 7.05 0.55
C LEU A 40 5.89 6.63 1.15
N LEU A 41 6.43 7.39 2.11
CA LEU A 41 7.62 6.98 2.86
C LEU A 41 7.37 5.68 3.64
N ARG A 42 6.24 5.59 4.35
CA ARG A 42 5.84 4.36 5.06
C ARG A 42 5.63 3.19 4.09
N ARG A 43 5.06 3.46 2.92
CA ARG A 43 4.92 2.45 1.85
C ARG A 43 6.29 1.96 1.41
N MET A 44 7.24 2.85 1.15
CA MET A 44 8.61 2.52 0.73
C MET A 44 9.32 1.65 1.76
N ILE A 45 9.30 2.04 3.05
CA ILE A 45 9.88 1.24 4.15
C ILE A 45 9.29 -0.18 4.17
N SER A 46 7.96 -0.27 4.02
CA SER A 46 7.26 -1.57 3.99
C SER A 46 7.62 -2.42 2.78
N VAL A 47 7.95 -1.81 1.63
CA VAL A 47 8.37 -2.51 0.42
C VAL A 47 9.81 -3.00 0.57
N LEU A 48 10.71 -2.17 1.08
CA LEU A 48 12.11 -2.53 1.31
C LEU A 48 12.23 -3.69 2.31
N ALA A 49 11.51 -3.62 3.44
CA ALA A 49 11.49 -4.71 4.42
C ALA A 49 10.91 -6.01 3.85
N ASN A 50 9.86 -5.91 3.02
CA ASN A 50 9.31 -7.08 2.34
C ASN A 50 10.26 -7.69 1.31
N SER A 51 10.99 -6.84 0.56
CA SER A 51 12.00 -7.30 -0.39
C SER A 51 13.14 -8.02 0.33
N TYR A 52 13.61 -7.48 1.45
CA TYR A 52 14.64 -8.13 2.25
C TYR A 52 14.19 -9.51 2.75
N ASP A 53 12.96 -9.64 3.27
CA ASP A 53 12.43 -10.95 3.68
C ASP A 53 12.29 -11.94 2.52
N ARG A 54 12.10 -11.47 1.28
CA ARG A 54 12.05 -12.35 0.11
C ARG A 54 13.37 -13.10 -0.08
N ASP A 55 14.48 -12.42 0.18
CA ASP A 55 15.82 -12.95 -0.04
C ASP A 55 16.34 -13.65 1.23
N ALA A 56 16.20 -13.00 2.39
CA ALA A 56 16.67 -13.51 3.68
C ALA A 56 15.77 -14.59 4.28
N LYS A 57 14.48 -14.63 3.90
CA LYS A 57 13.49 -15.64 4.31
C LYS A 57 13.45 -15.84 5.82
N LEU A 58 13.17 -14.75 6.54
CA LEU A 58 13.35 -14.65 8.00
C LEU A 58 12.45 -15.59 8.81
N LEU A 59 11.39 -16.11 8.19
CA LEU A 59 10.44 -17.02 8.84
C LEU A 59 10.64 -18.45 8.34
N ASN A 60 11.52 -19.18 9.02
CA ASN A 60 11.82 -20.60 8.76
C ASN A 60 12.18 -20.88 7.28
N GLY A 61 12.98 -20.00 6.66
CA GLY A 61 13.39 -20.18 5.27
C GLY A 61 12.26 -19.98 4.27
N THR A 62 11.16 -19.32 4.65
CA THR A 62 10.05 -18.95 3.76
C THR A 62 9.79 -17.45 3.76
N HIS A 63 9.58 -16.86 2.58
CA HIS A 63 9.11 -15.49 2.44
C HIS A 63 7.63 -15.37 2.81
N LYS A 64 7.27 -14.37 3.64
CA LYS A 64 5.85 -14.05 3.91
C LYS A 64 5.57 -12.56 3.79
N SER A 65 4.71 -12.20 2.84
CA SER A 65 4.22 -10.81 2.70
C SER A 65 3.17 -10.42 3.75
N HIS A 66 2.51 -11.41 4.35
CA HIS A 66 1.52 -11.25 5.41
C HIS A 66 1.72 -12.35 6.45
N VAL A 67 1.55 -12.00 7.72
CA VAL A 67 1.72 -12.90 8.86
C VAL A 67 0.43 -13.00 9.66
N HIS A 68 0.26 -14.11 10.38
CA HIS A 68 -0.93 -14.37 11.19
C HIS A 68 -0.64 -14.39 12.69
N SER A 69 0.63 -14.28 13.10
CA SER A 69 1.02 -14.21 14.50
C SER A 69 1.73 -12.89 14.84
N PRO A 70 1.54 -12.34 16.06
CA PRO A 70 2.32 -11.21 16.56
C PRO A 70 3.83 -11.49 16.58
N LYS A 71 4.23 -12.74 16.82
CA LYS A 71 5.64 -13.12 16.88
C LYS A 71 6.33 -13.06 15.53
N GLU A 72 5.71 -13.60 14.48
CA GLU A 72 6.23 -13.47 13.11
C GLU A 72 6.26 -12.00 12.68
N ALA A 73 5.25 -11.21 13.05
CA ALA A 73 5.22 -9.77 12.78
C ALA A 73 6.41 -9.04 13.42
N GLU A 74 6.75 -9.37 14.67
CA GLU A 74 7.89 -8.82 15.39
C GLU A 74 9.22 -9.20 14.71
N ILE A 75 9.39 -10.46 14.30
CA ILE A 75 10.59 -10.91 13.58
C ILE A 75 10.78 -10.12 12.29
N LEU A 76 9.74 -9.99 11.47
CA LEU A 76 9.81 -9.24 10.20
C LEU A 76 10.06 -7.74 10.42
N ALA A 77 9.44 -7.15 11.46
CA ALA A 77 9.66 -5.74 11.81
C ALA A 77 11.05 -5.47 12.40
N GLY A 78 11.81 -6.50 12.76
CA GLY A 78 13.17 -6.38 13.25
C GLY A 78 14.15 -5.85 12.20
N TYR A 79 13.88 -6.10 10.91
CA TYR A 79 14.69 -5.53 9.84
C TYR A 79 14.33 -4.05 9.62
N LYS A 80 15.36 -3.21 9.70
CA LYS A 80 15.26 -1.77 9.45
C LYS A 80 16.02 -1.45 8.17
N PRO A 81 15.37 -1.10 7.06
CA PRO A 81 16.09 -0.66 5.87
C PRO A 81 16.84 0.66 6.10
N MET A 82 17.96 0.81 5.40
CA MET A 82 18.60 2.10 5.17
C MET A 82 18.04 2.68 3.87
N ILE A 83 17.55 3.91 3.91
CA ILE A 83 16.94 4.56 2.74
C ILE A 83 17.99 5.40 2.02
N ASN A 84 18.06 5.28 0.69
CA ASN A 84 18.88 6.16 -0.14
C ASN A 84 18.21 7.55 -0.22
N THR A 85 18.69 8.48 0.59
CA THR A 85 18.17 9.84 0.69
C THR A 85 18.43 10.67 -0.57
N THR A 86 19.50 10.37 -1.32
CA THR A 86 19.82 11.03 -2.59
C THR A 86 18.73 10.84 -3.64
N LEU A 87 18.07 9.69 -3.65
CA LEU A 87 16.99 9.37 -4.60
C LEU A 87 15.58 9.52 -4.00
N LEU A 88 15.48 9.72 -2.68
CA LEU A 88 14.22 9.64 -1.94
C LEU A 88 13.11 10.54 -2.51
N ILE A 89 13.39 11.82 -2.74
CA ILE A 89 12.39 12.77 -3.27
C ILE A 89 11.92 12.34 -4.66
N THR A 90 12.85 11.93 -5.52
CA THR A 90 12.57 11.47 -6.88
C THR A 90 11.70 10.22 -6.87
N GLU A 91 12.02 9.23 -6.04
CA GLU A 91 11.23 7.99 -5.92
C GLU A 91 9.83 8.25 -5.36
N LEU A 92 9.70 9.11 -4.34
CA LEU A 92 8.40 9.50 -3.80
C LEU A 92 7.53 10.19 -4.85
N LYS A 93 8.13 11.07 -5.65
CA LYS A 93 7.46 11.74 -6.76
C LYS A 93 7.01 10.76 -7.84
N GLN A 94 7.89 9.85 -8.28
CA GLN A 94 7.53 8.83 -9.28
C GLN A 94 6.34 7.97 -8.84
N ILE A 95 6.29 7.60 -7.55
CA ILE A 95 5.16 6.84 -7.00
C ILE A 95 3.88 7.68 -7.01
N GLN A 96 3.97 8.96 -6.65
CA GLN A 96 2.84 9.88 -6.69
C GLN A 96 2.33 10.07 -8.12
N ASP A 97 3.23 10.30 -9.08
CA ASP A 97 2.90 10.50 -10.49
C ASP A 97 2.24 9.23 -11.08
N MET A 98 2.79 8.04 -10.83
CA MET A 98 2.19 6.77 -11.26
C MET A 98 0.79 6.55 -10.66
N THR A 99 0.55 7.05 -9.43
CA THR A 99 -0.78 6.97 -8.80
C THR A 99 -1.78 7.88 -9.52
N LEU A 100 -1.37 9.10 -9.87
CA LEU A 100 -2.20 10.06 -10.60
C LEU A 100 -2.49 9.57 -12.03
N GLU A 101 -1.46 9.05 -12.71
CA GLU A 101 -1.57 8.48 -14.04
C GLU A 101 -2.53 7.29 -14.06
N ALA A 102 -2.43 6.37 -13.10
CA ALA A 102 -3.36 5.24 -12.99
C ALA A 102 -4.82 5.71 -12.83
N LEU A 103 -5.06 6.73 -12.00
CA LEU A 103 -6.41 7.28 -11.85
C LEU A 103 -6.91 7.98 -13.12
N ALA A 104 -6.02 8.65 -13.85
CA ALA A 104 -6.35 9.30 -15.11
C ALA A 104 -6.70 8.26 -16.19
N CYS A 105 -5.87 7.23 -16.40
CA CYS A 105 -6.10 6.18 -17.39
C CYS A 105 -7.42 5.43 -17.16
N PHE A 106 -7.80 5.21 -15.89
CA PHE A 106 -8.99 4.42 -15.53
C PHE A 106 -10.22 5.27 -15.18
N ASN A 107 -10.19 6.58 -15.42
CA ASN A 107 -11.25 7.51 -15.01
C ASN A 107 -12.64 7.16 -15.59
N ALA A 108 -12.68 6.57 -16.78
CA ALA A 108 -13.89 6.17 -17.49
C ALA A 108 -14.40 4.78 -17.10
N THR A 109 -13.66 4.05 -16.26
CA THR A 109 -14.09 2.74 -15.76
C THR A 109 -14.93 2.89 -14.50
N ARG A 110 -15.72 1.86 -14.17
CA ARG A 110 -16.38 1.78 -12.87
C ARG A 110 -15.34 1.51 -11.78
N HIS A 111 -14.87 2.55 -11.11
CA HIS A 111 -13.83 2.43 -10.08
C HIS A 111 -14.19 3.11 -8.76
N MET A 112 -13.54 2.66 -7.69
CA MET A 112 -13.55 3.27 -6.36
C MET A 112 -12.12 3.52 -5.90
N LEU A 113 -11.84 4.71 -5.37
CA LEU A 113 -10.57 5.03 -4.74
C LEU A 113 -10.69 4.85 -3.22
N LEU A 114 -9.75 4.11 -2.65
CA LEU A 114 -9.58 3.91 -1.23
C LEU A 114 -8.14 4.23 -0.83
N TYR A 115 -8.01 4.81 0.34
CA TYR A 115 -6.73 4.92 1.01
C TYR A 115 -6.67 3.96 2.19
N TYR A 116 -5.55 3.26 2.30
CA TYR A 116 -5.29 2.28 3.35
C TYR A 116 -5.50 2.88 4.75
N GLU A 117 -5.08 4.13 4.95
CA GLU A 117 -5.25 4.85 6.20
C GLU A 117 -6.73 4.96 6.59
N ASP A 118 -7.62 5.28 5.65
CA ASP A 118 -9.07 5.41 5.92
C ASP A 118 -9.69 4.06 6.31
N VAL A 119 -9.25 2.97 5.68
CA VAL A 119 -9.75 1.62 5.97
C VAL A 119 -9.31 1.15 7.36
N VAL A 120 -8.10 1.53 7.77
CA VAL A 120 -7.56 1.18 9.09
C VAL A 120 -8.21 2.02 10.19
N GLU A 121 -8.42 3.32 9.96
CA GLU A 121 -8.98 4.24 10.95
C GLU A 121 -10.50 4.11 11.07
N ASN A 122 -11.20 3.88 9.95
CA ASN A 122 -12.65 3.76 9.93
C ASN A 122 -13.10 2.51 9.17
N ARG A 123 -13.48 1.47 9.92
CA ARG A 123 -13.96 0.20 9.35
C ARG A 123 -15.27 0.33 8.57
N THR A 124 -16.07 1.39 8.77
CA THR A 124 -17.30 1.58 7.97
C THR A 124 -16.99 1.84 6.50
N ARG A 125 -15.76 2.24 6.15
CA ARG A 125 -15.30 2.30 4.75
C ARG A 125 -15.44 0.97 4.01
N LEU A 126 -15.37 -0.15 4.72
CA LEU A 126 -15.58 -1.47 4.12
C LEU A 126 -17.06 -1.73 3.78
N ASP A 127 -18.00 -1.01 4.40
CA ASP A 127 -19.41 -1.06 4.01
C ASP A 127 -19.62 -0.34 2.67
N ASP A 128 -18.95 0.80 2.47
CA ASP A 128 -18.95 1.52 1.19
C ASP A 128 -18.45 0.62 0.05
N VAL A 129 -17.41 -0.19 0.32
CA VAL A 129 -16.88 -1.17 -0.65
C VAL A 129 -17.90 -2.26 -0.96
N GLN A 130 -18.58 -2.80 0.04
CA GLN A 130 -19.62 -3.82 -0.16
C GLN A 130 -20.81 -3.27 -0.96
N ALA A 131 -21.23 -2.04 -0.67
CA ALA A 131 -22.25 -1.33 -1.43
C ALA A 131 -21.80 -1.06 -2.88
N PHE A 132 -20.58 -0.58 -3.07
CA PHE A 132 -19.98 -0.37 -4.40
C PHE A 132 -19.95 -1.69 -5.20
N LEU A 133 -19.60 -2.82 -4.59
CA LEU A 133 -19.61 -4.12 -5.24
C LEU A 133 -21.01 -4.73 -5.41
N LYS A 134 -22.07 -4.09 -4.88
CA LYS A 134 -23.45 -4.60 -4.86
C LYS A 134 -23.56 -5.99 -4.23
N VAL A 135 -22.79 -6.24 -3.17
CA VAL A 135 -22.85 -7.48 -2.39
C VAL A 135 -23.55 -7.23 -1.05
N PRO A 136 -24.19 -8.25 -0.45
CA PRO A 136 -24.77 -8.10 0.88
C PRO A 136 -23.71 -7.70 1.91
N LYS A 137 -24.05 -6.73 2.76
CA LYS A 137 -23.19 -6.32 3.87
C LYS A 137 -22.97 -7.51 4.82
N ARG A 138 -21.71 -7.79 5.12
CA ARG A 138 -21.25 -8.83 6.04
C ARG A 138 -20.12 -8.30 6.90
N GLU A 139 -19.95 -8.93 8.06
CA GLU A 139 -18.80 -8.69 8.92
C GLU A 139 -17.53 -9.25 8.24
N LEU A 140 -16.58 -8.37 7.91
CA LEU A 140 -15.31 -8.77 7.30
C LEU A 140 -14.27 -9.03 8.39
N LYS A 141 -13.62 -10.21 8.33
CA LYS A 141 -12.57 -10.62 9.28
C LYS A 141 -11.29 -10.95 8.53
N SER A 142 -10.15 -10.63 9.15
CA SER A 142 -8.83 -11.01 8.67
C SER A 142 -8.01 -11.58 9.82
N ARG A 143 -7.25 -12.64 9.53
CA ARG A 143 -6.23 -13.18 10.46
C ARG A 143 -4.89 -12.46 10.34
N GLN A 144 -4.77 -11.53 9.39
CA GLN A 144 -3.52 -10.82 9.14
C GLN A 144 -3.19 -9.86 10.28
N VAL A 145 -1.95 -9.91 10.73
CA VAL A 145 -1.41 -9.02 11.74
C VAL A 145 -0.53 -7.96 11.08
N LYS A 146 -0.69 -6.71 11.51
CA LYS A 146 0.15 -5.60 11.05
C LYS A 146 1.58 -5.77 11.55
N ILE A 147 2.53 -5.78 10.62
CA ILE A 147 3.98 -5.91 10.85
C ILE A 147 4.54 -4.63 11.48
N HIS A 148 4.60 -3.54 10.73
CA HIS A 148 5.16 -2.27 11.21
C HIS A 148 4.14 -1.48 12.05
N ARG A 149 4.39 -1.36 13.36
CA ARG A 149 3.62 -0.56 14.34
C ARG A 149 4.48 0.56 14.91
N GLY A 150 3.87 1.65 15.37
CA GLY A 150 4.62 2.79 15.94
C GLY A 150 5.18 3.77 14.90
N SER A 151 6.19 4.54 15.32
CA SER A 151 6.76 5.62 14.51
C SER A 151 7.67 5.12 13.41
N LEU A 152 7.77 5.87 12.31
CA LEU A 152 8.63 5.50 11.18
C LEU A 152 10.11 5.42 11.56
N SER A 153 10.54 6.25 12.50
CA SER A 153 11.90 6.24 13.06
C SER A 153 12.32 4.88 13.64
N GLN A 154 11.37 4.08 14.11
CA GLN A 154 11.66 2.75 14.66
C GLN A 154 11.95 1.71 13.58
N HIS A 155 11.59 1.99 12.31
CA HIS A 155 11.61 1.04 11.20
C HIS A 155 12.68 1.36 10.14
N VAL A 156 13.60 2.28 10.41
CA VAL A 156 14.70 2.63 9.49
C VAL A 156 15.99 2.87 10.26
N GLN A 157 17.13 2.78 9.57
CA GLN A 157 18.45 2.99 10.19
C GLN A 157 18.86 4.47 10.22
N ASN A 158 18.56 5.23 9.16
CA ASN A 158 19.04 6.61 8.95
C ASN A 158 17.90 7.65 9.06
N TRP A 159 17.12 7.60 10.14
CA TRP A 159 15.94 8.46 10.33
C TRP A 159 16.25 9.96 10.27
N GLU A 160 17.33 10.41 10.90
CA GLU A 160 17.71 11.83 10.94
C GLU A 160 18.00 12.39 9.54
N GLU A 161 18.66 11.58 8.71
CA GLU A 161 18.97 11.92 7.32
C GLU A 161 17.70 12.02 6.47
N ILE A 162 16.77 11.08 6.64
CA ILE A 162 15.45 11.10 5.99
C ILE A 162 14.68 12.35 6.41
N GLN A 163 14.67 12.69 7.70
CA GLN A 163 14.01 13.89 8.20
C GLN A 163 14.60 15.16 7.58
N SER A 164 15.94 15.27 7.58
CA SER A 164 16.65 16.40 6.97
C SER A 164 16.29 16.55 5.48
N THR A 165 16.29 15.43 4.75
CA THR A 165 15.99 15.39 3.31
C THR A 165 14.55 15.82 2.99
N LEU A 166 13.57 15.42 3.81
CA LEU A 166 12.16 15.71 3.54
C LEU A 166 11.68 17.04 4.11
N LYS A 167 12.39 17.63 5.07
CA LYS A 167 12.01 18.90 5.70
C LYS A 167 12.04 20.04 4.66
N GLY A 168 10.99 20.85 4.64
CA GLY A 168 10.84 21.94 3.67
C GLY A 168 10.41 21.48 2.27
N THR A 169 10.16 20.18 2.06
CA THR A 169 9.66 19.65 0.79
C THR A 169 8.15 19.39 0.84
N ASN A 170 7.54 19.17 -0.32
CA ASN A 170 6.13 18.75 -0.43
C ASN A 170 5.83 17.39 0.23
N PHE A 171 6.86 16.64 0.63
CA PHE A 171 6.76 15.33 1.29
C PHE A 171 7.02 15.39 2.80
N GLU A 172 7.25 16.58 3.38
CA GLU A 172 7.51 16.72 4.82
C GLU A 172 6.39 16.11 5.68
N ASN A 173 5.15 16.20 5.20
CA ASN A 173 3.98 15.65 5.89
C ASN A 173 4.09 14.13 6.15
N PHE A 174 4.88 13.38 5.38
CA PHE A 174 5.11 11.95 5.59
C PHE A 174 5.88 11.65 6.89
N LEU A 175 6.61 12.62 7.44
CA LEU A 175 7.31 12.49 8.72
C LEU A 175 6.35 12.46 9.93
N ARG A 176 5.16 13.03 9.80
CA ARG A 176 4.25 13.32 10.93
C ARG A 176 3.13 12.27 11.12
N GLN A 177 2.91 11.40 10.14
CA GLN A 177 1.79 10.44 10.18
C GLN A 177 2.17 9.16 10.93
N ASN A 178 1.87 9.16 12.23
CA ASN A 178 1.73 7.94 13.01
C ASN A 178 0.27 7.47 12.92
N TYR A 179 0.04 6.17 12.70
CA TYR A 179 -1.29 5.61 12.93
C TYR A 179 -1.64 5.86 14.40
N ARG A 180 -2.83 6.42 14.66
CA ARG A 180 -3.36 6.41 16.02
C ARG A 180 -3.46 4.95 16.48
N LYS A 181 -3.01 4.70 17.72
CA LYS A 181 -3.03 3.38 18.34
C LYS A 181 -4.46 2.85 18.46
#